data_AF-A0A8C5M7W0-F1
#
_entry.id   AF-A0A8C5M7W0-F1
#
_cell.length_a   1.000
_cell.length_b   1.000
_cell.length_c   1.000
_cell.angle_alpha   90.00
_cell.angle_beta   90.00
_cell.angle_gamma   90.00
#
_symmetry.space_group_name_H-M   'P 1'
#
loop_
_entity.id
_entity.type
_entity.pdbx_description
1 polymer ?
#
loop_
_entity_poly.entity_id
_entity_poly.type
_entity_poly.pdbx_seq_one_letter_code
_entity_poly.pdbx_strand_id
1 'polypeptide(L)'
;MGIVRKPSIRSYWHKNPILATPLFPRVMKRERYENLMRFLHFNDNALCPPRNDPMHDRLYKIRPLISLMSAKFTDNYVPDQNISVDESLMKFKGRLLFKQYIPSKRSRYGVKFYKLCESTTGYTWAFRIYEGKDNHLDPPGCPDCIGTSGKIVWDLVYPLFNKGYNLWVDNYYTSIDLFKNLYCFETLACGTVRKNRRGFPQILTAGKRSRGSSSSLRQEEVLALRFTDKKDVYMLSTVHDESTVPVPVRGRTEPLEKPKCIVDYSKFMGGVDLTDQCIQPYLVNRKTRAWYKKIAIYLTEIAIFNAYVLYKQAAVQKPYPFLEFMLEIISQLILTPAPVTSALESGDL
;
A
#
# COMPACT_ATOMS: atom_id res chain seq x y z
N MET A 1 20.70 6.61 5.04
CA MET A 1 20.47 7.96 4.45
C MET A 1 19.02 8.47 4.61
N GLY A 2 18.06 7.60 4.95
CA GLY A 2 16.68 8.00 5.24
C GLY A 2 16.51 8.71 6.59
N ILE A 3 17.15 8.15 7.63
CA ILE A 3 17.19 8.68 9.01
C ILE A 3 17.94 10.02 9.06
N VAL A 4 19.22 10.03 8.70
CA VAL A 4 20.02 11.27 8.61
C VAL A 4 19.87 11.87 7.21
N ARG A 5 19.06 12.92 7.07
CA ARG A 5 18.82 13.60 5.79
C ARG A 5 19.76 14.79 5.61
N LYS A 6 20.67 14.70 4.64
CA LYS A 6 21.56 15.82 4.24
C LYS A 6 21.04 16.57 3.00
N PRO A 7 21.36 17.86 2.79
CA PRO A 7 20.84 18.65 1.67
C PRO A 7 21.16 18.04 0.29
N SER A 8 22.36 17.51 0.11
CA SER A 8 22.79 16.83 -1.12
C SER A 8 23.35 15.44 -0.86
N ILE A 9 23.51 14.62 -1.90
CA ILE A 9 24.21 13.33 -1.79
C ILE A 9 25.67 13.52 -1.40
N ARG A 10 26.36 14.51 -1.98
CA ARG A 10 27.78 14.78 -1.67
C ARG A 10 27.99 15.19 -0.21
N SER A 11 26.99 15.84 0.40
CA SER A 11 27.04 16.29 1.80
C SER A 11 27.20 15.14 2.80
N TYR A 12 26.90 13.89 2.45
CA TYR A 12 27.14 12.73 3.32
C TYR A 12 28.64 12.43 3.54
N TRP A 13 29.51 12.90 2.65
CA TRP A 13 30.97 12.75 2.74
C TRP A 13 31.68 14.08 3.03
N HIS A 14 30.94 15.08 3.52
CA HIS A 14 31.53 16.38 3.83
C HIS A 14 32.39 16.30 5.09
N LYS A 15 33.57 16.93 5.05
CA LYS A 15 34.50 17.00 6.20
C LYS A 15 34.23 18.19 7.14
N ASN A 16 33.22 19.02 6.86
CA ASN A 16 32.93 20.19 7.68
C ASN A 16 32.23 19.69 8.96
N PRO A 17 32.71 20.02 10.17
CA PRO A 17 32.15 19.50 11.42
C PRO A 17 30.63 19.65 11.57
N ILE A 18 30.04 20.73 11.03
CA ILE A 18 28.60 20.99 11.07
C ILE A 18 27.81 19.93 10.27
N LEU A 19 28.38 19.47 9.16
CA LEU A 19 27.74 18.52 8.25
C LEU A 19 28.32 17.11 8.34
N ALA A 20 29.46 16.93 9.00
CA ALA A 20 30.16 15.66 9.07
C ALA A 20 29.28 14.59 9.71
N THR A 21 29.34 13.38 9.16
CA THR A 21 28.70 12.21 9.75
C THR A 21 29.62 11.02 9.50
N PRO A 22 30.46 10.64 10.48
CA PRO A 22 31.61 9.74 10.27
C PRO A 22 31.26 8.39 9.63
N LEU A 23 30.05 7.91 9.87
CA LEU A 23 29.58 6.61 9.39
C LEU A 23 29.69 6.46 7.86
N PHE A 24 29.26 7.45 7.06
CA PHE A 24 29.21 7.32 5.61
C PHE A 24 30.59 7.14 4.95
N PRO A 25 31.60 8.00 5.19
CA PRO A 25 32.94 7.81 4.63
C PRO A 25 33.64 6.56 5.16
N ARG A 26 33.32 6.10 6.39
CA ARG A 26 33.85 4.85 6.95
C ARG A 26 33.32 3.62 6.20
N VAL A 27 32.03 3.62 5.86
CA VAL A 27 31.38 2.48 5.18
C VAL A 27 31.78 2.40 3.70
N MET A 28 31.82 3.53 2.99
CA MET A 28 32.14 3.53 1.57
C MET A 28 32.64 4.90 1.10
N LYS A 29 33.61 4.93 0.17
CA LYS A 29 34.00 6.18 -0.52
C LYS A 29 32.86 6.73 -1.36
N ARG A 30 32.74 8.08 -1.43
CA ARG A 30 31.71 8.78 -2.22
C ARG A 30 31.66 8.31 -3.68
N GLU A 31 32.81 8.24 -4.33
CA GLU A 31 32.91 7.86 -5.75
C GLU A 31 32.40 6.45 -6.00
N ARG A 32 32.68 5.52 -5.09
CA ARG A 32 32.14 4.15 -5.16
C ARG A 32 30.63 4.15 -5.05
N TYR A 33 30.05 4.91 -4.10
CA TYR A 33 28.60 5.04 -3.98
C TYR A 33 27.97 5.63 -5.24
N GLU A 34 28.54 6.73 -5.78
CA GLU A 34 28.05 7.37 -7.00
C GLU A 34 28.13 6.41 -8.20
N ASN A 35 29.22 5.65 -8.34
CA ASN A 35 29.38 4.63 -9.39
C ASN A 35 28.37 3.50 -9.26
N LEU A 36 28.21 2.90 -8.06
CA LEU A 36 27.21 1.86 -7.82
C LEU A 36 25.80 2.37 -8.15
N MET A 37 25.44 3.55 -7.66
CA MET A 37 24.13 4.15 -7.94
C MET A 37 23.95 4.52 -9.42
N ARG A 38 25.03 4.82 -10.15
CA ARG A 38 24.99 5.07 -11.60
C ARG A 38 24.70 3.78 -12.37
N PHE A 39 25.39 2.70 -12.05
CA PHE A 39 25.32 1.43 -12.78
C PHE A 39 24.32 0.39 -12.23
N LEU A 40 23.60 0.70 -11.14
CA LEU A 40 22.58 -0.17 -10.58
C LEU A 40 21.45 -0.46 -11.59
N HIS A 41 21.23 -1.75 -11.85
CA HIS A 41 20.16 -2.31 -12.69
C HIS A 41 19.57 -3.55 -12.02
N PHE A 42 18.34 -3.90 -12.38
CA PHE A 42 17.61 -5.04 -11.80
C PHE A 42 17.08 -6.01 -12.86
N ASN A 43 17.39 -5.72 -14.14
CA ASN A 43 17.09 -6.58 -15.28
C ASN A 43 18.04 -6.25 -16.42
N ASP A 44 18.25 -7.18 -17.35
CA ASP A 44 19.03 -6.94 -18.55
C ASP A 44 18.23 -6.13 -19.57
N ASN A 45 18.57 -4.84 -19.68
CA ASN A 45 17.89 -3.91 -20.57
C ASN A 45 18.12 -4.21 -22.06
N ALA A 46 19.16 -4.98 -22.43
CA ALA A 46 19.40 -5.34 -23.82
C ALA A 46 18.31 -6.27 -24.36
N LEU A 47 17.68 -7.04 -23.47
CA LEU A 47 16.60 -7.98 -23.79
C LEU A 47 15.19 -7.35 -23.70
N CYS A 48 15.07 -6.05 -23.39
CA CYS A 48 13.78 -5.39 -23.27
C CYS A 48 13.10 -5.28 -24.65
N PRO A 49 11.90 -5.86 -24.85
CA PRO A 49 11.17 -5.70 -26.10
C PRO A 49 10.91 -4.23 -26.43
N PRO A 50 10.90 -3.83 -27.72
CA PRO A 50 10.64 -2.44 -28.10
C PRO A 50 9.18 -2.06 -27.80
N ARG A 51 8.88 -0.75 -27.72
CA ARG A 51 7.58 -0.26 -27.21
C ARG A 51 6.35 -0.66 -28.02
N ASN A 52 6.54 -0.99 -29.29
CA ASN A 52 5.51 -1.44 -30.21
C ASN A 52 5.28 -2.95 -30.13
N ASP A 53 6.11 -3.68 -29.39
CA ASP A 53 5.96 -5.12 -29.18
C ASP A 53 4.82 -5.40 -28.19
N PRO A 54 3.90 -6.34 -28.48
CA PRO A 54 2.87 -6.77 -27.54
C PRO A 54 3.42 -7.27 -26.19
N MET A 55 4.65 -7.80 -26.16
CA MET A 55 5.35 -8.26 -24.97
C MET A 55 6.08 -7.14 -24.21
N HIS A 56 5.94 -5.88 -24.64
CA HIS A 56 6.58 -4.76 -23.98
C HIS A 56 6.00 -4.49 -22.58
N ASP A 57 6.79 -4.83 -21.57
CA ASP A 57 6.50 -4.51 -20.17
C ASP A 57 7.03 -3.11 -19.79
N ARG A 58 6.14 -2.21 -19.34
CA ARG A 58 6.53 -0.85 -18.92
C ARG A 58 7.37 -0.85 -17.64
N LEU A 59 7.29 -1.91 -16.84
CA LEU A 59 8.06 -2.14 -15.62
C LEU A 59 9.26 -3.08 -15.82
N TYR A 60 9.57 -3.48 -17.07
CA TYR A 60 10.60 -4.47 -17.40
C TYR A 60 11.92 -4.30 -16.61
N LYS A 61 12.39 -3.05 -16.49
CA LYS A 61 13.65 -2.69 -15.80
C LYS A 61 13.72 -3.08 -14.32
N ILE A 62 12.59 -3.33 -13.69
CA ILE A 62 12.45 -3.63 -12.27
C ILE A 62 11.58 -4.86 -12.00
N ARG A 63 11.04 -5.50 -13.06
CA ARG A 63 10.11 -6.62 -12.95
C ARG A 63 10.64 -7.77 -12.08
N PRO A 64 11.92 -8.21 -12.20
CA PRO A 64 12.43 -9.26 -11.32
C PRO A 64 12.36 -8.91 -9.84
N LEU A 65 12.66 -7.66 -9.46
CA LEU A 65 12.57 -7.21 -8.08
C LEU A 65 11.11 -7.12 -7.61
N ILE A 66 10.20 -6.64 -8.47
CA ILE A 66 8.76 -6.61 -8.16
C ILE A 66 8.28 -8.04 -7.85
N SER A 67 8.55 -9.00 -8.74
CA SER A 67 8.13 -10.39 -8.57
C SER A 67 8.69 -11.01 -7.30
N LEU A 68 9.97 -10.78 -7.00
CA LEU A 68 10.60 -11.24 -5.77
C LEU A 68 9.92 -10.66 -4.52
N MET A 69 9.69 -9.34 -4.49
CA MET A 69 9.07 -8.67 -3.33
C MET A 69 7.62 -9.08 -3.16
N SER A 70 6.85 -9.18 -4.25
CA SER A 70 5.47 -9.65 -4.24
C SER A 70 5.35 -11.04 -3.63
N ALA A 71 6.18 -12.01 -4.09
CA ALA A 71 6.21 -13.35 -3.51
C ALA A 71 6.58 -13.33 -2.02
N LYS A 72 7.63 -12.59 -1.64
CA LYS A 72 8.05 -12.52 -0.23
C LYS A 72 7.02 -11.87 0.68
N PHE A 73 6.22 -10.92 0.20
CA PHE A 73 5.18 -10.29 1.02
C PHE A 73 4.00 -11.24 1.26
N THR A 74 3.69 -12.11 0.31
CA THR A 74 2.62 -13.11 0.47
C THR A 74 3.07 -14.33 1.26
N ASP A 75 4.30 -14.82 1.03
CA ASP A 75 4.79 -16.08 1.60
C ASP A 75 5.08 -16.02 3.11
N ASN A 76 5.42 -14.84 3.63
CA ASN A 76 5.91 -14.68 5.00
C ASN A 76 4.84 -14.18 5.98
N TYR A 77 3.60 -13.97 5.54
CA TYR A 77 2.57 -13.35 6.36
C TYR A 77 1.17 -13.86 6.02
N VAL A 78 0.44 -14.27 7.06
CA VAL A 78 -0.99 -14.53 6.97
C VAL A 78 -1.71 -13.34 7.61
N PRO A 79 -2.46 -12.53 6.84
CA PRO A 79 -3.21 -11.41 7.40
C PRO A 79 -4.28 -11.87 8.39
N ASP A 80 -4.52 -11.06 9.42
CA ASP A 80 -5.74 -11.14 10.21
C ASP A 80 -6.98 -10.86 9.35
N GLN A 81 -8.16 -11.16 9.89
CA GLN A 81 -9.45 -11.13 9.17
C GLN A 81 -9.74 -9.81 8.43
N ASN A 82 -9.25 -8.67 8.91
CA ASN A 82 -9.56 -7.36 8.33
C ASN A 82 -8.43 -6.87 7.43
N ILE A 83 -8.74 -6.67 6.15
CA ILE A 83 -7.81 -6.24 5.11
C ILE A 83 -8.38 -5.04 4.35
N SER A 84 -7.53 -4.12 3.90
CA SER A 84 -7.96 -2.95 3.13
C SER A 84 -7.20 -2.77 1.83
N VAL A 85 -7.92 -2.32 0.80
CA VAL A 85 -7.34 -1.93 -0.50
C VAL A 85 -7.45 -0.43 -0.67
N ASP A 86 -6.30 0.21 -0.90
CA ASP A 86 -6.22 1.63 -1.22
C ASP A 86 -4.94 1.95 -2.00
N GLU A 87 -4.71 3.24 -2.24
CA GLU A 87 -3.73 3.76 -3.16
C GLU A 87 -2.64 4.50 -2.41
N SER A 88 -1.40 4.18 -2.76
CA SER A 88 -0.21 4.89 -2.32
C SER A 88 0.43 5.63 -3.48
N LEU A 89 1.10 6.76 -3.19
CA LEU A 89 1.73 7.60 -4.21
C LEU A 89 3.21 7.89 -3.88
N MET A 90 4.10 7.12 -4.52
CA MET A 90 5.53 7.35 -4.45
C MET A 90 5.91 8.60 -5.25
N LYS A 91 6.34 9.67 -4.55
CA LYS A 91 6.68 10.97 -5.17
C LYS A 91 7.66 10.82 -6.34
N PHE A 92 7.28 11.25 -7.53
CA PHE A 92 8.17 11.27 -8.69
C PHE A 92 7.77 12.40 -9.64
N LYS A 93 8.72 13.27 -9.99
CA LYS A 93 8.49 14.42 -10.88
C LYS A 93 9.18 14.31 -12.24
N GLY A 94 9.96 13.25 -12.48
CA GLY A 94 10.63 13.04 -13.75
C GLY A 94 9.67 12.73 -14.90
N ARG A 95 10.23 12.54 -16.10
CA ARG A 95 9.49 12.06 -17.27
C ARG A 95 9.26 10.57 -17.12
N LEU A 96 7.99 10.16 -17.06
CA LEU A 96 7.54 8.79 -16.95
C LEU A 96 6.12 8.70 -17.49
N LEU A 97 5.86 7.71 -18.34
CA LEU A 97 4.61 7.57 -19.09
C LEU A 97 3.40 7.37 -18.17
N PHE A 98 3.56 6.60 -17.09
CA PHE A 98 2.52 6.22 -16.14
C PHE A 98 2.57 7.00 -14.83
N LYS A 99 3.22 8.18 -14.82
CA LYS A 99 3.16 9.09 -13.69
C LYS A 99 1.73 9.60 -13.51
N GLN A 100 1.25 9.60 -12.28
CA GLN A 100 -0.08 10.05 -11.91
C GLN A 100 -0.04 11.40 -11.18
N TYR A 101 -1.13 12.16 -11.36
CA TYR A 101 -1.44 13.35 -10.58
C TYR A 101 -2.65 13.06 -9.70
N ILE A 102 -2.45 13.09 -8.38
CA ILE A 102 -3.50 12.84 -7.38
C ILE A 102 -3.53 14.05 -6.44
N PRO A 103 -4.45 15.00 -6.63
CA PRO A 103 -4.48 16.26 -5.87
C PRO A 103 -4.55 16.08 -4.35
N SER A 104 -5.26 15.05 -3.89
CA SER A 104 -5.50 14.77 -2.47
C SER A 104 -4.25 14.27 -1.73
N LYS A 105 -3.31 13.62 -2.42
CA LYS A 105 -2.09 13.10 -1.78
C LYS A 105 -1.02 14.20 -1.69
N ARG A 106 -0.28 14.25 -0.57
CA ARG A 106 0.76 15.27 -0.27
C ARG A 106 1.81 15.43 -1.37
N SER A 107 2.20 14.33 -2.01
CA SER A 107 3.19 14.33 -3.09
C SER A 107 2.68 14.96 -4.39
N ARG A 108 1.36 14.91 -4.61
CA ARG A 108 0.58 15.27 -5.82
C ARG A 108 0.98 14.56 -7.11
N TYR A 109 2.27 14.41 -7.39
CA TYR A 109 2.81 13.74 -8.56
C TYR A 109 3.67 12.55 -8.18
N GLY A 110 3.42 11.39 -8.78
CA GLY A 110 4.18 10.19 -8.46
C GLY A 110 3.81 8.96 -9.26
N VAL A 111 4.42 7.84 -8.87
CA VAL A 111 4.02 6.50 -9.32
C VAL A 111 2.96 6.01 -8.35
N LYS A 112 1.79 5.66 -8.88
CA LYS A 112 0.66 5.14 -8.09
C LYS A 112 0.86 3.64 -7.86
N PHE A 113 0.66 3.23 -6.62
CA PHE A 113 0.61 1.83 -6.20
C PHE A 113 -0.79 1.55 -5.69
N TYR A 114 -1.40 0.47 -6.14
CA TYR A 114 -2.52 -0.17 -5.48
C TYR A 114 -1.94 -1.12 -4.44
N LYS A 115 -2.40 -1.07 -3.19
CA LYS A 115 -1.90 -1.91 -2.10
C LYS A 115 -3.06 -2.61 -1.42
N LEU A 116 -2.86 -3.87 -1.11
CA LEU A 116 -3.65 -4.65 -0.17
C LEU A 116 -2.85 -4.75 1.13
N CYS A 117 -3.39 -4.18 2.20
CA CYS A 117 -2.76 -4.20 3.52
C CYS A 117 -3.65 -4.89 4.55
N GLU A 118 -3.04 -5.50 5.56
CA GLU A 118 -3.78 -5.82 6.78
C GLU A 118 -4.15 -4.51 7.51
N SER A 119 -5.42 -4.38 7.87
CA SER A 119 -6.00 -3.16 8.43
C SER A 119 -5.37 -2.73 9.76
N THR A 120 -4.96 -3.69 10.60
CA THR A 120 -4.49 -3.41 11.97
C THR A 120 -3.01 -3.03 12.02
N THR A 121 -2.15 -3.85 11.39
CA THR A 121 -0.69 -3.66 11.44
C THR A 121 -0.15 -2.80 10.30
N GLY A 122 -0.93 -2.61 9.24
CA GLY A 122 -0.52 -1.96 7.99
C GLY A 122 0.31 -2.84 7.06
N TYR A 123 0.63 -4.08 7.43
CA TYR A 123 1.47 -4.99 6.62
C TYR A 123 1.01 -4.98 5.16
N THR A 124 1.88 -4.60 4.23
CA THR A 124 1.55 -4.62 2.80
C THR A 124 1.69 -6.05 2.30
N TRP A 125 0.56 -6.72 2.11
CA TRP A 125 0.51 -8.14 1.72
C TRP A 125 0.65 -8.31 0.20
N ALA A 126 -0.05 -7.49 -0.58
CA ALA A 126 0.10 -7.44 -2.03
C ALA A 126 0.09 -6.01 -2.55
N PHE A 127 0.67 -5.79 -3.73
CA PHE A 127 0.62 -4.50 -4.40
C PHE A 127 0.67 -4.65 -5.91
N ARG A 128 0.14 -3.66 -6.61
CA ARG A 128 0.22 -3.49 -8.06
C ARG A 128 0.68 -2.08 -8.39
N ILE A 129 1.60 -1.93 -9.33
CA ILE A 129 2.04 -0.62 -9.79
C ILE A 129 1.16 -0.22 -10.97
N TYR A 130 0.62 1.00 -10.94
CA TYR A 130 -0.15 1.53 -12.06
C TYR A 130 0.75 1.75 -13.28
N GLU A 131 0.39 1.13 -14.41
CA GLU A 131 1.19 1.15 -15.63
C GLU A 131 0.65 2.09 -16.71
N GLY A 132 -0.37 2.92 -16.42
CA GLY A 132 -0.92 3.89 -17.39
C GLY A 132 -2.19 3.43 -18.11
N LYS A 133 -2.58 2.17 -17.96
CA LYS A 133 -3.82 1.59 -18.49
C LYS A 133 -4.27 0.46 -17.56
N ASP A 134 -5.43 0.61 -16.94
CA ASP A 134 -6.05 -0.46 -16.13
C ASP A 134 -7.19 -1.17 -16.90
N ASN A 135 -7.63 -0.60 -18.04
CA ASN A 135 -8.83 -1.05 -18.77
C ASN A 135 -8.71 -2.43 -19.42
N HIS A 136 -7.50 -2.98 -19.52
CA HIS A 136 -7.23 -4.32 -20.06
C HIS A 136 -6.88 -5.32 -18.95
N LEU A 137 -7.09 -4.95 -17.69
CA LEU A 137 -6.90 -5.87 -16.58
C LEU A 137 -7.94 -6.99 -16.69
N ASP A 138 -7.46 -8.22 -16.72
CA ASP A 138 -8.30 -9.42 -16.77
C ASP A 138 -7.76 -10.44 -15.76
N PRO A 139 -8.07 -10.25 -14.46
CA PRO A 139 -7.54 -11.11 -13.43
C PRO A 139 -8.29 -12.47 -13.43
N PRO A 140 -7.62 -13.57 -13.03
CA PRO A 140 -8.21 -14.90 -13.06
C PRO A 140 -9.57 -14.97 -12.37
N GLY A 141 -10.54 -15.57 -13.06
CA GLY A 141 -11.89 -15.81 -12.54
C GLY A 141 -12.74 -14.54 -12.34
N CYS A 142 -12.30 -13.37 -12.81
CA CYS A 142 -13.04 -12.12 -12.63
C CYS A 142 -14.23 -12.00 -13.59
N PRO A 143 -15.48 -11.85 -13.11
CA PRO A 143 -16.65 -11.70 -13.96
C PRO A 143 -16.65 -10.40 -14.79
N ASP A 144 -17.20 -10.46 -16.00
CA ASP A 144 -17.28 -9.32 -16.93
C ASP A 144 -18.10 -8.13 -16.41
N CYS A 145 -19.04 -8.37 -15.49
CA CYS A 145 -19.83 -7.31 -14.87
C CYS A 145 -18.98 -6.41 -13.95
N ILE A 146 -17.80 -6.87 -13.51
CA ILE A 146 -16.91 -6.11 -12.65
C ILE A 146 -16.14 -5.07 -13.49
N GLY A 147 -16.41 -3.79 -13.22
CA GLY A 147 -15.71 -2.68 -13.87
C GLY A 147 -14.24 -2.57 -13.47
N THR A 148 -13.48 -1.74 -14.19
CA THR A 148 -12.01 -1.59 -14.06
C THR A 148 -11.51 -1.43 -12.62
N SER A 149 -12.16 -0.59 -11.79
CA SER A 149 -11.71 -0.41 -10.40
C SER A 149 -11.96 -1.67 -9.55
N GLY A 150 -13.07 -2.39 -9.77
CA GLY A 150 -13.32 -3.66 -9.12
C GLY A 150 -12.35 -4.75 -9.55
N LYS A 151 -11.92 -4.77 -10.83
CA LYS A 151 -10.89 -5.72 -11.30
C LYS A 151 -9.55 -5.54 -10.58
N ILE A 152 -9.19 -4.32 -10.19
CA ILE A 152 -7.98 -4.05 -9.39
C ILE A 152 -8.09 -4.69 -8.01
N VAL A 153 -9.25 -4.56 -7.36
CA VAL A 153 -9.52 -5.23 -6.08
C VAL A 153 -9.46 -6.75 -6.24
N TRP A 154 -10.11 -7.26 -7.28
CA TRP A 154 -10.11 -8.68 -7.59
C TRP A 154 -8.70 -9.25 -7.75
N ASP A 155 -7.87 -8.60 -8.57
CA ASP A 155 -6.47 -8.98 -8.81
C ASP A 155 -5.63 -9.05 -7.54
N LEU A 156 -5.88 -8.16 -6.57
CA LEU A 156 -5.16 -8.16 -5.30
C LEU A 156 -5.70 -9.18 -4.30
N VAL A 157 -7.01 -9.45 -4.30
CA VAL A 157 -7.70 -10.20 -3.23
C VAL A 157 -7.97 -11.67 -3.63
N TYR A 158 -7.99 -12.03 -4.91
CA TYR A 158 -8.35 -13.39 -5.33
C TYR A 158 -7.55 -14.53 -4.65
N PRO A 159 -6.25 -14.39 -4.29
CA PRO A 159 -5.55 -15.48 -3.60
C PRO A 159 -6.00 -15.66 -2.13
N LEU A 160 -6.84 -14.76 -1.62
CA LEU A 160 -7.45 -14.79 -0.30
C LEU A 160 -8.92 -15.20 -0.29
N PHE A 161 -9.50 -15.53 -1.46
CA PHE A 161 -10.88 -16.02 -1.54
C PHE A 161 -11.11 -17.31 -0.74
N ASN A 162 -12.34 -17.50 -0.27
CA ASN A 162 -12.81 -18.65 0.52
C ASN A 162 -12.05 -18.83 1.84
N LYS A 163 -11.64 -17.71 2.46
CA LYS A 163 -10.92 -17.68 3.75
C LYS A 163 -11.60 -16.81 4.81
N GLY A 164 -12.79 -16.26 4.53
CA GLY A 164 -13.59 -15.50 5.51
C GLY A 164 -13.07 -14.10 5.84
N TYR A 165 -12.35 -13.45 4.92
CA TYR A 165 -11.81 -12.11 5.12
C TYR A 165 -12.89 -11.01 5.00
N ASN A 166 -12.69 -9.94 5.75
CA ASN A 166 -13.44 -8.68 5.66
C ASN A 166 -12.59 -7.63 4.93
N LEU A 167 -13.04 -7.26 3.73
CA LEU A 167 -12.40 -6.29 2.87
C LEU A 167 -12.96 -4.88 3.07
N TRP A 168 -12.08 -3.91 3.29
CA TRP A 168 -12.41 -2.49 3.44
C TRP A 168 -11.90 -1.68 2.25
N VAL A 169 -12.78 -0.96 1.57
CA VAL A 169 -12.44 -0.22 0.34
C VAL A 169 -13.08 1.17 0.23
N ASP A 170 -12.40 2.07 -0.47
CA ASP A 170 -12.89 3.41 -0.71
C ASP A 170 -13.99 3.48 -1.81
N ASN A 171 -14.53 4.67 -2.02
CA ASN A 171 -15.58 4.88 -3.02
C ASN A 171 -15.16 4.71 -4.48
N TYR A 172 -13.86 4.68 -4.80
CA TYR A 172 -13.38 4.43 -6.15
C TYR A 172 -13.61 2.96 -6.52
N TYR A 173 -13.39 2.04 -5.58
CA TYR A 173 -13.55 0.60 -5.77
C TYR A 173 -14.97 0.09 -5.54
N THR A 174 -15.72 0.69 -4.61
CA THR A 174 -17.04 0.18 -4.19
C THR A 174 -18.07 0.16 -5.32
N SER A 175 -18.65 -1.02 -5.57
CA SER A 175 -19.79 -1.24 -6.48
C SER A 175 -20.61 -2.45 -6.06
N ILE A 176 -21.88 -2.50 -6.46
CA ILE A 176 -22.78 -3.62 -6.12
C ILE A 176 -22.26 -4.92 -6.74
N ASP A 177 -21.94 -4.92 -8.03
CA ASP A 177 -21.45 -6.12 -8.74
C ASP A 177 -20.20 -6.71 -8.07
N LEU A 178 -19.23 -5.86 -7.68
CA LEU A 178 -18.05 -6.32 -6.95
C LEU A 178 -18.44 -6.99 -5.62
N PHE A 179 -19.31 -6.37 -4.84
CA PHE A 179 -19.63 -6.84 -3.49
C PHE A 179 -20.43 -8.15 -3.51
N LYS A 180 -21.36 -8.30 -4.46
CA LYS A 180 -22.07 -9.57 -4.69
C LYS A 180 -21.11 -10.70 -5.04
N ASN A 181 -20.20 -10.44 -5.99
CA ASN A 181 -19.26 -11.48 -6.41
C ASN A 181 -18.25 -11.83 -5.32
N LEU A 182 -17.73 -10.86 -4.56
CA LEU A 182 -16.86 -11.15 -3.41
C LEU A 182 -17.57 -12.00 -2.35
N TYR A 183 -18.87 -11.76 -2.11
CA TYR A 183 -19.67 -12.56 -1.19
C TYR A 183 -19.75 -14.04 -1.61
N CYS A 184 -19.88 -14.32 -2.92
CA CYS A 184 -19.85 -15.69 -3.46
C CYS A 184 -18.52 -16.43 -3.20
N PHE A 185 -17.44 -15.71 -2.89
CA PHE A 185 -16.12 -16.24 -2.57
C PHE A 185 -15.77 -16.07 -1.07
N GLU A 186 -16.78 -16.09 -0.19
CA GLU A 186 -16.67 -15.91 1.27
C GLU A 186 -15.75 -14.73 1.67
N THR A 187 -15.76 -13.67 0.87
CA THR A 187 -15.02 -12.44 1.12
C THR A 187 -16.03 -11.33 1.32
N LEU A 188 -16.28 -10.99 2.59
CA LEU A 188 -17.21 -9.93 2.92
C LEU A 188 -16.55 -8.57 2.65
N ALA A 189 -17.32 -7.56 2.29
CA ALA A 189 -16.79 -6.25 1.95
C ALA A 189 -17.62 -5.11 2.57
N CYS A 190 -16.95 -4.01 2.91
CA CYS A 190 -17.58 -2.78 3.36
C CYS A 190 -16.83 -1.58 2.80
N GLY A 191 -17.56 -0.61 2.26
CA GLY A 191 -16.93 0.56 1.65
C GLY A 191 -17.87 1.74 1.52
N THR A 192 -17.26 2.93 1.47
CA THR A 192 -18.01 4.14 1.08
C THR A 192 -18.40 4.02 -0.40
N VAL A 193 -19.54 4.58 -0.79
CA VAL A 193 -20.00 4.56 -2.19
C VAL A 193 -20.44 5.95 -2.63
N ARG A 194 -20.28 6.25 -3.92
CA ARG A 194 -20.79 7.50 -4.50
C ARG A 194 -22.29 7.37 -4.71
N LYS A 195 -23.06 8.42 -4.38
CA LYS A 195 -24.53 8.45 -4.55
C LYS A 195 -25.01 8.15 -5.98
N ASN A 196 -24.19 8.45 -6.98
CA ASN A 196 -24.46 8.23 -8.40
C ASN A 196 -23.80 6.95 -8.96
N ARG A 197 -23.29 6.06 -8.10
CA ARG A 197 -22.77 4.76 -8.52
C ARG A 197 -23.90 3.95 -9.15
N ARG A 198 -23.63 3.31 -10.29
CA ARG A 198 -24.58 2.43 -10.99
C ARG A 198 -25.16 1.41 -10.01
N GLY A 199 -26.50 1.27 -10.04
CA GLY A 199 -27.25 0.36 -9.17
C GLY A 199 -27.52 0.88 -7.76
N PHE A 200 -26.86 1.94 -7.29
CA PHE A 200 -27.12 2.45 -5.93
C PHE A 200 -28.56 2.98 -5.79
N PRO A 201 -29.34 2.57 -4.76
CA PRO A 201 -30.75 2.93 -4.64
C PRO A 201 -30.97 4.44 -4.49
N GLN A 202 -31.54 5.07 -5.52
CA GLN A 202 -31.71 6.53 -5.53
C GLN A 202 -32.71 7.03 -4.48
N ILE A 203 -33.65 6.19 -4.04
CA ILE A 203 -34.57 6.50 -2.93
C ILE A 203 -33.83 6.84 -1.62
N LEU A 204 -32.64 6.26 -1.38
CA LEU A 204 -31.81 6.61 -0.22
C LEU A 204 -31.24 8.03 -0.35
N THR A 205 -31.00 8.51 -1.57
CA THR A 205 -30.37 9.82 -1.83
C THR A 205 -31.35 10.99 -1.78
N ALA A 206 -32.66 10.71 -1.81
CA ALA A 206 -33.70 11.72 -1.86
C ALA A 206 -33.84 12.50 -0.54
N GLY A 207 -34.16 13.79 -0.66
CA GLY A 207 -34.51 14.66 0.47
C GLY A 207 -33.34 15.06 1.38
N LYS A 208 -33.54 16.16 2.12
CA LYS A 208 -32.70 16.53 3.26
C LYS A 208 -33.10 15.70 4.47
N ARG A 209 -32.13 15.31 5.28
CA ARG A 209 -32.36 14.55 6.51
C ARG A 209 -31.71 15.22 7.71
N SER A 210 -32.22 14.93 8.90
CA SER A 210 -31.64 15.41 10.15
C SER A 210 -30.30 14.74 10.42
N ARG A 211 -29.37 15.48 11.03
CA ARG A 211 -28.06 14.96 11.42
C ARG A 211 -28.22 13.86 12.48
N GLY A 212 -27.62 12.71 12.24
CA GLY A 212 -27.73 11.50 13.05
C GLY A 212 -28.75 10.49 12.52
N SER A 213 -29.54 10.84 11.50
CA SER A 213 -30.46 9.89 10.89
C SER A 213 -29.74 8.91 9.97
N SER A 214 -30.26 7.69 9.93
CA SER A 214 -29.87 6.63 9.01
C SER A 214 -31.07 6.14 8.20
N SER A 215 -30.80 5.58 7.02
CA SER A 215 -31.73 4.71 6.31
C SER A 215 -30.96 3.70 5.50
N SER A 216 -31.56 2.54 5.32
CA SER A 216 -30.96 1.44 4.60
C SER A 216 -31.98 0.77 3.68
N LEU A 217 -31.45 0.08 2.69
CA LEU A 217 -32.14 -0.93 1.91
C LEU A 217 -31.21 -2.13 1.80
N ARG A 218 -31.79 -3.32 1.86
CA ARG A 218 -31.08 -4.57 1.66
C ARG A 218 -31.62 -5.26 0.43
N GLN A 219 -30.73 -5.69 -0.44
CA GLN A 219 -31.04 -6.61 -1.51
C GLN A 219 -30.13 -7.82 -1.35
N GLU A 220 -30.73 -8.95 -0.96
CA GLU A 220 -30.01 -10.19 -0.67
C GLU A 220 -28.90 -9.92 0.38
N GLU A 221 -27.66 -10.28 0.10
CA GLU A 221 -26.49 -10.07 0.96
C GLU A 221 -26.05 -8.61 1.09
N VAL A 222 -26.40 -7.74 0.13
CA VAL A 222 -25.86 -6.37 0.05
C VAL A 222 -26.76 -5.38 0.78
N LEU A 223 -26.21 -4.75 1.82
CA LEU A 223 -26.77 -3.58 2.48
C LEU A 223 -26.30 -2.29 1.78
N ALA A 224 -27.26 -1.46 1.37
CA ALA A 224 -27.03 -0.08 1.00
C ALA A 224 -27.52 0.84 2.12
N LEU A 225 -26.67 1.75 2.58
CA LEU A 225 -26.98 2.62 3.73
C LEU A 225 -26.65 4.08 3.43
N ARG A 226 -27.50 4.99 3.90
CA ARG A 226 -27.22 6.43 4.04
C ARG A 226 -27.18 6.80 5.51
N PHE A 227 -26.18 7.59 5.89
CA PHE A 227 -26.09 8.23 7.19
C PHE A 227 -25.80 9.72 7.02
N THR A 228 -26.53 10.58 7.74
CA THR A 228 -26.33 12.02 7.67
C THR A 228 -25.51 12.50 8.87
N ASP A 229 -24.21 12.76 8.68
CA ASP A 229 -23.40 13.48 9.67
C ASP A 229 -23.36 14.99 9.33
N LYS A 230 -22.18 15.62 9.22
CA LYS A 230 -22.03 16.96 8.64
C LYS A 230 -22.39 16.98 7.15
N LYS A 231 -22.19 15.84 6.48
CA LYS A 231 -22.58 15.54 5.11
C LYS A 231 -23.15 14.13 5.06
N ASP A 232 -23.92 13.83 4.03
CA ASP A 232 -24.36 12.47 3.77
C ASP A 232 -23.17 11.56 3.44
N VAL A 233 -23.14 10.41 4.09
CA VAL A 233 -22.24 9.30 3.81
C VAL A 233 -23.09 8.15 3.32
N TYR A 234 -22.65 7.53 2.22
CA TYR A 234 -23.31 6.37 1.64
C TYR A 234 -22.36 5.18 1.73
N MET A 235 -22.89 4.03 2.11
CA MET A 235 -22.13 2.80 2.32
C MET A 235 -22.75 1.65 1.51
N LEU A 236 -21.90 0.75 1.02
CA LEU A 236 -22.29 -0.63 0.71
C LEU A 236 -21.60 -1.56 1.70
N SER A 237 -22.28 -2.64 2.09
CA SER A 237 -21.74 -3.61 3.03
C SER A 237 -22.37 -5.00 2.85
N THR A 238 -21.55 -6.04 2.85
CA THR A 238 -21.97 -7.44 3.06
C THR A 238 -21.54 -7.98 4.44
N VAL A 239 -20.82 -7.17 5.22
CA VAL A 239 -20.35 -7.51 6.58
C VAL A 239 -21.41 -7.24 7.67
N HIS A 240 -22.19 -6.16 7.50
CA HIS A 240 -23.03 -5.59 8.55
C HIS A 240 -24.53 -5.67 8.24
N ASP A 241 -25.32 -5.56 9.30
CA ASP A 241 -26.75 -5.26 9.33
C ASP A 241 -27.01 -3.74 9.51
N GLU A 242 -28.26 -3.38 9.77
CA GLU A 242 -28.70 -1.99 9.98
C GLU A 242 -28.39 -1.47 11.41
N SER A 243 -27.68 -2.24 12.25
CA SER A 243 -27.43 -1.89 13.63
C SER A 243 -26.65 -0.57 13.80
N THR A 244 -26.96 0.14 14.89
CA THR A 244 -26.25 1.33 15.31
C THR A 244 -25.52 1.09 16.63
N VAL A 245 -24.51 1.91 16.87
CA VAL A 245 -23.77 1.94 18.13
C VAL A 245 -23.65 3.39 18.63
N PRO A 246 -23.69 3.62 19.95
CA PRO A 246 -23.51 4.95 20.52
C PRO A 246 -22.05 5.38 20.38
N VAL A 247 -21.81 6.52 19.74
CA VAL A 247 -20.47 7.10 19.56
C VAL A 247 -20.39 8.47 20.22
N PRO A 248 -19.46 8.70 21.16
CA PRO A 248 -19.23 10.02 21.74
C PRO A 248 -18.82 11.03 20.66
N VAL A 249 -19.47 12.19 20.62
CA VAL A 249 -19.14 13.26 19.67
C VAL A 249 -18.83 14.53 20.44
N ARG A 250 -17.64 15.11 20.19
CA ARG A 250 -17.22 16.38 20.81
C ARG A 250 -18.28 17.46 20.57
N GLY A 251 -18.74 18.08 21.66
CA GLY A 251 -19.76 19.14 21.63
C GLY A 251 -21.21 18.63 21.70
N ARG A 252 -21.43 17.35 22.03
CA ARG A 252 -22.74 16.82 22.41
C ARG A 252 -22.67 16.21 23.80
N THR A 253 -23.74 16.38 24.57
CA THR A 253 -23.92 15.74 25.89
C THR A 253 -24.22 14.25 25.69
N GLU A 254 -25.16 13.93 24.79
CA GLU A 254 -25.53 12.56 24.48
C GLU A 254 -24.71 11.97 23.32
N PRO A 255 -24.36 10.68 23.38
CA PRO A 255 -23.76 9.96 22.25
C PRO A 255 -24.63 10.04 20.99
N LEU A 256 -23.97 10.03 19.84
CA LEU A 256 -24.66 9.93 18.56
C LEU A 256 -24.73 8.46 18.14
N GLU A 257 -25.93 7.96 17.90
CA GLU A 257 -26.13 6.67 17.25
C GLU A 257 -25.56 6.71 15.82
N LYS A 258 -24.54 5.87 15.58
CA LYS A 258 -23.92 5.73 14.27
C LYS A 258 -24.09 4.29 13.78
N PRO A 259 -24.39 4.08 12.49
CA PRO A 259 -24.35 2.75 11.89
C PRO A 259 -23.02 2.06 12.17
N LYS A 260 -23.06 0.81 12.63
CA LYS A 260 -21.88 0.02 12.96
C LYS A 260 -20.90 -0.05 11.79
N CYS A 261 -21.42 -0.19 10.56
CA CYS A 261 -20.63 -0.23 9.34
C CYS A 261 -19.74 1.01 9.12
N ILE A 262 -20.17 2.19 9.58
CA ILE A 262 -19.38 3.44 9.47
C ILE A 262 -18.27 3.47 10.52
N VAL A 263 -18.57 2.97 11.72
CA VAL A 263 -17.59 2.88 12.81
C VAL A 263 -16.48 1.90 12.44
N ASP A 264 -16.85 0.70 11.99
CA ASP A 264 -15.88 -0.32 11.60
C ASP A 264 -15.11 0.08 10.34
N TYR A 265 -15.75 0.70 9.35
CA TYR A 265 -15.05 1.25 8.19
C TYR A 265 -13.97 2.27 8.59
N SER A 266 -14.30 3.18 9.51
CA SER A 266 -13.34 4.18 9.99
C SER A 266 -12.17 3.55 10.75
N LYS A 267 -12.40 2.39 11.39
CA LYS A 267 -11.38 1.63 12.12
C LYS A 267 -10.43 0.88 11.19
N PHE A 268 -10.95 0.23 10.14
CA PHE A 268 -10.19 -0.77 9.38
C PHE A 268 -9.73 -0.31 7.98
N MET A 269 -10.27 0.77 7.42
CA MET A 269 -9.84 1.25 6.09
C MET A 269 -8.36 1.71 6.05
N GLY A 270 -7.83 2.17 7.19
CA GLY A 270 -6.55 2.89 7.29
C GLY A 270 -5.25 2.09 7.11
N GLY A 271 -5.29 0.78 6.82
CA GLY A 271 -4.09 -0.06 6.76
C GLY A 271 -3.00 0.44 5.79
N VAL A 272 -3.39 0.87 4.58
CA VAL A 272 -2.47 1.44 3.59
C VAL A 272 -1.84 2.76 4.07
N ASP A 273 -2.66 3.64 4.64
CA ASP A 273 -2.21 4.93 5.16
C ASP A 273 -1.28 4.75 6.38
N LEU A 274 -1.47 3.71 7.19
CA LEU A 274 -0.59 3.40 8.33
C LEU A 274 0.85 3.15 7.87
N THR A 275 1.03 2.26 6.88
CA THR A 275 2.35 1.98 6.29
C THR A 275 2.96 3.23 5.69
N ASP A 276 2.20 3.97 4.89
CA ASP A 276 2.67 5.20 4.25
C ASP A 276 3.11 6.25 5.28
N GLN A 277 2.38 6.38 6.40
CA GLN A 277 2.74 7.28 7.51
C GLN A 277 4.00 6.83 8.23
N CYS A 278 4.15 5.54 8.53
CA CYS A 278 5.31 5.00 9.23
C CYS A 278 6.60 5.14 8.43
N ILE A 279 6.56 4.91 7.11
CA ILE A 279 7.76 5.01 6.25
C ILE A 279 8.11 6.45 5.89
N GLN A 280 7.13 7.38 5.88
CA GLN A 280 7.32 8.77 5.42
C GLN A 280 8.58 9.44 5.99
N PRO A 281 8.81 9.42 7.33
CA PRO A 281 9.92 10.14 7.94
C PRO A 281 11.29 9.63 7.46
N TYR A 282 11.33 8.39 6.96
CA TYR A 282 12.55 7.67 6.59
C TYR A 282 12.74 7.52 5.08
N LEU A 283 11.76 7.93 4.26
CA LEU A 283 11.86 7.85 2.80
C LEU A 283 13.15 8.49 2.25
N VAL A 284 13.92 7.74 1.47
CA VAL A 284 15.14 8.19 0.77
C VAL A 284 14.75 8.88 -0.53
N ASN A 285 14.05 10.01 -0.39
CA ASN A 285 13.56 10.80 -1.51
C ASN A 285 14.68 11.65 -2.14
N ARG A 286 15.48 11.05 -3.02
CA ARG A 286 16.51 11.77 -3.79
C ARG A 286 16.02 12.11 -5.19
N LYS A 287 16.46 13.27 -5.71
CA LYS A 287 16.18 13.67 -7.10
C LYS A 287 16.96 12.74 -8.01
N THR A 288 16.25 11.95 -8.81
CA THR A 288 16.82 11.06 -9.83
C THR A 288 15.96 11.08 -11.08
N ARG A 289 16.58 10.90 -12.24
CA ARG A 289 15.87 10.68 -13.52
C ARG A 289 15.49 9.20 -13.71
N ALA A 290 16.14 8.28 -12.99
CA ALA A 290 15.90 6.84 -13.07
C ALA A 290 14.75 6.43 -12.15
N TRP A 291 13.53 6.34 -12.70
CA TRP A 291 12.32 5.99 -11.96
C TRP A 291 12.42 4.60 -11.31
N TYR A 292 13.01 3.61 -11.99
CA TYR A 292 13.08 2.22 -11.52
C TYR A 292 13.92 2.06 -10.26
N LYS A 293 15.04 2.81 -10.13
CA LYS A 293 15.84 2.86 -8.90
C LYS A 293 15.04 3.43 -7.75
N LYS A 294 14.14 4.39 -8.02
CA LYS A 294 13.30 4.99 -7.00
C LYS A 294 12.22 4.02 -6.52
N ILE A 295 11.61 3.27 -7.44
CA ILE A 295 10.69 2.18 -7.10
C ILE A 295 11.42 1.12 -6.28
N ALA A 296 12.63 0.71 -6.67
CA ALA A 296 13.42 -0.26 -5.93
C ALA A 296 13.62 0.13 -4.46
N ILE A 297 14.10 1.36 -4.23
CA ILE A 297 14.30 1.91 -2.89
C ILE A 297 12.99 1.93 -2.10
N TYR A 298 11.90 2.36 -2.74
CA TYR A 298 10.59 2.41 -2.09
C TYR A 298 10.04 1.02 -1.72
N LEU A 299 10.24 0.01 -2.57
CA LEU A 299 9.91 -1.38 -2.26
C LEU A 299 10.76 -1.91 -1.10
N THR A 300 12.06 -1.56 -1.04
CA THR A 300 12.90 -1.89 0.12
C THR A 300 12.39 -1.23 1.40
N GLU A 301 11.90 0.01 1.34
CA GLU A 301 11.31 0.69 2.51
C GLU A 301 10.03 0.00 3.00
N ILE A 302 9.18 -0.47 2.07
CA ILE A 302 8.02 -1.30 2.42
C ILE A 302 8.48 -2.63 3.02
N ALA A 303 9.48 -3.28 2.44
CA ALA A 303 10.01 -4.55 2.94
C ALA A 303 10.57 -4.42 4.38
N ILE A 304 11.27 -3.32 4.69
CA ILE A 304 11.75 -3.02 6.04
C ILE A 304 10.58 -2.83 7.02
N PHE A 305 9.51 -2.16 6.59
CA PHE A 305 8.31 -2.01 7.43
C PHE A 305 7.56 -3.34 7.63
N ASN A 306 7.42 -4.15 6.59
CA ASN A 306 6.85 -5.50 6.70
C ASN A 306 7.67 -6.38 7.64
N ALA A 307 9.01 -6.33 7.55
CA ALA A 307 9.90 -7.02 8.48
C ALA A 307 9.74 -6.52 9.92
N TYR A 308 9.51 -5.22 10.11
CA TYR A 308 9.20 -4.66 11.43
C TYR A 308 7.87 -5.17 12.00
N VAL A 309 6.83 -5.33 11.17
CA VAL A 309 5.56 -5.93 11.59
C VAL A 309 5.78 -7.38 12.05
N LEU A 310 6.51 -8.19 11.27
CA LEU A 310 6.87 -9.55 11.65
C LEU A 310 7.65 -9.61 12.97
N TYR A 311 8.66 -8.74 13.12
CA TYR A 311 9.43 -8.61 14.35
C TYR A 311 8.51 -8.30 15.55
N LYS A 312 7.58 -7.35 15.41
CA LYS A 312 6.62 -7.03 16.49
C LYS A 312 5.75 -8.22 16.88
N GLN A 313 5.34 -9.05 15.93
CA GLN A 313 4.53 -10.24 16.20
C GLN A 313 5.34 -11.35 16.87
N ALA A 314 6.60 -11.52 16.47
CA ALA A 314 7.49 -12.52 17.06
C ALA A 314 8.11 -12.08 18.40
N ALA A 315 8.04 -10.79 18.75
CA ALA A 315 8.68 -10.26 19.94
C ALA A 315 8.00 -10.77 21.22
N VAL A 316 8.77 -11.48 22.05
CA VAL A 316 8.34 -11.91 23.40
C VAL A 316 8.33 -10.73 24.39
N GLN A 317 9.25 -9.79 24.20
CA GLN A 317 9.35 -8.56 24.98
C GLN A 317 8.74 -7.40 24.21
N LYS A 318 8.59 -6.25 24.89
CA LYS A 318 8.11 -5.02 24.26
C LYS A 318 8.99 -4.69 23.04
N PRO A 319 8.44 -4.65 21.81
CA PRO A 319 9.24 -4.42 20.63
C PRO A 319 9.79 -3.00 20.60
N TYR A 320 10.96 -2.84 20.01
CA TYR A 320 11.55 -1.53 19.80
C TYR A 320 10.68 -0.63 18.92
N PRO A 321 10.75 0.70 19.08
CA PRO A 321 10.22 1.63 18.09
C PRO A 321 10.86 1.41 16.71
N PHE A 322 10.15 1.75 15.63
CA PHE A 322 10.59 1.50 14.26
C PHE A 322 11.98 2.09 13.93
N LEU A 323 12.32 3.27 14.49
CA LEU A 323 13.64 3.88 14.32
C LEU A 323 14.75 2.97 14.83
N GLU A 324 14.61 2.46 16.05
CA GLU A 324 15.61 1.60 16.68
C GLU A 324 15.74 0.27 15.93
N PHE A 325 14.62 -0.30 15.49
CA PHE A 325 14.64 -1.47 14.61
C PHE A 325 15.43 -1.23 13.31
N MET A 326 15.26 -0.06 12.68
CA MET A 326 16.07 0.30 11.51
C MET A 326 17.55 0.50 11.84
N LEU A 327 17.87 1.08 13.01
CA LEU A 327 19.27 1.24 13.44
C LEU A 327 19.94 -0.12 13.63
N GLU A 328 19.22 -1.11 14.16
CA GLU A 328 19.72 -2.47 14.31
C GLU A 328 19.97 -3.13 12.95
N ILE A 329 19.03 -3.06 12.00
CA ILE A 329 19.24 -3.53 10.62
C ILE A 329 20.48 -2.88 10.01
N ILE A 330 20.61 -1.56 10.15
CA ILE A 330 21.75 -0.82 9.62
C ILE A 330 23.05 -1.32 10.26
N SER A 331 23.07 -1.49 11.59
CA SER A 331 24.22 -2.02 12.33
C SER A 331 24.63 -3.39 11.77
N GLN A 332 23.68 -4.32 11.62
CA GLN A 332 23.98 -5.67 11.14
C GLN A 332 24.49 -5.70 9.69
N LEU A 333 23.99 -4.81 8.82
CA LEU A 333 24.38 -4.79 7.42
C LEU A 333 25.74 -4.12 7.14
N ILE A 334 26.18 -3.19 7.98
CA ILE A 334 27.37 -2.36 7.67
C ILE A 334 28.41 -2.30 8.78
N LEU A 335 28.10 -2.73 10.01
CA LEU A 335 29.01 -2.71 11.15
C LEU A 335 29.44 -4.11 11.58
N THR A 336 28.66 -5.14 11.29
CA THR A 336 29.09 -6.53 11.49
C THR A 336 30.07 -6.94 10.38
N PRO A 337 31.23 -7.54 10.72
CA PRO A 337 32.10 -8.14 9.70
C PRO A 337 31.31 -9.15 8.89
N ALA A 338 31.49 -9.18 7.57
CA ALA A 338 30.91 -10.24 6.76
C ALA A 338 31.38 -11.59 7.34
N PRO A 339 30.49 -12.60 7.50
CA PRO A 339 30.95 -13.93 7.87
C PRO A 339 32.01 -14.34 6.85
N VAL A 340 33.16 -14.77 7.36
CA VAL A 340 34.21 -15.36 6.53
C VAL A 340 33.54 -16.56 5.86
N THR A 341 33.19 -16.38 4.60
CA THR A 341 32.81 -17.50 3.74
C THR A 341 34.11 -18.26 3.60
N SER A 342 34.27 -19.35 4.35
CA SER A 342 35.31 -20.32 4.07
C SER A 342 35.12 -20.71 2.62
N ALA A 343 36.01 -20.21 1.77
CA ALA A 343 36.18 -20.77 0.45
C ALA A 343 36.26 -22.28 0.64
N LEU A 344 35.47 -23.01 -0.14
CA LEU A 344 35.62 -24.45 -0.29
C LEU A 344 37.05 -24.69 -0.75
N GLU A 345 37.92 -24.97 0.22
CA GLU A 345 39.10 -25.79 0.03
C GLU A 345 38.58 -27.17 -0.35
N SER A 346 38.59 -27.41 -1.65
CA SER A 346 38.80 -28.74 -2.21
C SER A 346 39.65 -28.54 -3.46
N GLY A 347 40.96 -28.55 -3.26
CA GLY A 347 41.82 -29.17 -4.26
C GLY A 347 41.45 -30.65 -4.34
N ASP A 348 41.43 -31.20 -5.54
CA ASP A 348 42.52 -32.06 -5.96
C ASP A 348 42.45 -32.27 -7.48
N LEU A 349 43.63 -32.58 -8.00
CA LEU A 349 44.06 -32.78 -9.38
C LEU A 349 43.21 -33.77 -10.19
#